data_AF-A0A7G1JF23-F1
#
_entry.id   AF-A0A7G1JF23-F1
#
_cell.length_a   1.000
_cell.length_b   1.000
_cell.length_c   1.000
_cell.angle_alpha   90.00
_cell.angle_beta   90.00
_cell.angle_gamma   90.00
#
_symmetry.space_group_name_H-M   'P 1'
#
loop_
_entity.id
_entity.type
_entity.pdbx_description
1 polymer ?
#
loop_
_entity_poly.entity_id
_entity_poly.type
_entity_poly.pdbx_seq_one_letter_code
_entity_poly.pdbx_strand_id
1 'polypeptide(L)'
;MHFPHPKNKRIKRVTRLVILPDYQGIGLGTKFLKSIANYYDQADFDFRIVTSAKNLIYALNKNPNWKLKSYEKGKTPTGKSAIKQLAKHARINVKIASFLFVKKD
;
A
#
# COMPACT_ATOMS: atom_id res chain seq x y z
N MET A 1 -8.84 -6.78 3.86
CA MET A 1 -9.60 -7.00 2.60
C MET A 1 -8.79 -7.90 1.68
N HIS A 2 -9.40 -8.96 1.16
CA HIS A 2 -8.74 -9.85 0.21
C HIS A 2 -8.44 -9.12 -1.11
N PHE A 3 -7.21 -9.25 -1.59
CA PHE A 3 -6.81 -8.71 -2.88
C PHE A 3 -6.89 -9.81 -3.95
N PRO A 4 -7.80 -9.69 -4.93
CA PRO A 4 -7.91 -10.68 -6.00
C PRO A 4 -6.66 -10.57 -6.88
N HIS A 5 -5.74 -11.52 -6.72
CA HIS A 5 -4.49 -11.57 -7.47
C HIS A 5 -4.43 -12.87 -8.27
N PRO A 6 -4.05 -12.84 -9.56
CA PRO A 6 -4.10 -14.02 -10.44
C PRO A 6 -3.20 -15.17 -9.99
N LYS A 7 -1.98 -14.86 -9.53
CA LYS A 7 -1.02 -15.87 -9.04
C LYS A 7 -1.15 -16.19 -7.54
N ASN A 8 -1.13 -15.16 -6.68
CA ASN A 8 -1.10 -15.36 -5.23
C ASN A 8 -2.43 -14.98 -4.56
N LYS A 9 -3.26 -15.98 -4.25
CA LYS A 9 -4.58 -15.79 -3.63
C LYS A 9 -4.54 -15.47 -2.13
N ARG A 10 -3.37 -15.38 -1.51
CA ARG A 10 -3.24 -15.09 -0.07
C ARG A 10 -3.03 -13.60 0.25
N ILE A 11 -2.91 -12.75 -0.77
CA ILE A 11 -2.64 -11.33 -0.54
C ILE A 11 -3.85 -10.65 0.11
N LYS A 12 -3.59 -9.96 1.23
CA LYS A 12 -4.49 -9.00 1.85
C LYS A 12 -3.92 -7.60 1.63
N ARG A 13 -4.76 -6.70 1.09
CA ARG A 13 -4.36 -5.33 0.79
C ARG A 13 -5.06 -4.35 1.73
N VAL A 14 -4.28 -3.41 2.28
CA VAL A 14 -4.81 -2.26 3.02
C VAL A 14 -5.44 -1.29 2.04
N THR A 15 -6.71 -0.94 2.27
CA THR A 15 -7.46 0.03 1.46
C THR A 15 -7.36 1.43 2.04
N ARG A 16 -7.45 1.57 3.36
CA ARG A 16 -7.33 2.85 4.07
C ARG A 16 -6.61 2.65 5.39
N LEU A 17 -5.67 3.55 5.67
CA LEU A 17 -5.06 3.73 6.99
C LEU A 17 -5.45 5.13 7.45
N VAL A 18 -6.19 5.23 8.54
CA VAL A 18 -6.69 6.49 9.09
C VAL A 18 -6.09 6.68 10.47
N ILE A 19 -5.57 7.88 10.73
CA ILE A 19 -4.95 8.28 11.98
C ILE A 19 -5.43 9.69 12.26
N LEU A 20 -5.86 9.95 13.50
CA LEU A 20 -6.24 11.30 13.92
C LEU A 20 -5.05 12.25 13.75
N PRO A 21 -5.26 13.50 13.32
CA PRO A 21 -4.19 14.48 13.10
C PRO A 21 -3.20 14.58 14.27
N ASP A 22 -3.70 14.53 15.50
CA ASP A 22 -2.89 14.65 16.73
C ASP A 22 -1.85 13.53 16.88
N TYR A 23 -2.11 12.36 16.28
CA TYR A 23 -1.21 11.22 16.28
C TYR A 23 -0.38 11.07 15.00
N GLN A 24 -0.46 12.07 14.10
CA GLN A 24 0.39 12.12 12.92
C GLN A 24 1.77 12.66 13.31
N GLY A 25 2.84 12.04 12.80
CA GLY A 25 4.23 12.44 13.10
C GLY A 25 4.92 11.65 14.21
N ILE A 26 4.18 11.12 15.20
CA ILE A 26 4.76 10.26 16.27
C ILE A 26 5.04 8.80 15.83
N GLY A 27 4.75 8.46 14.57
CA GLY A 27 4.96 7.12 14.02
C GLY A 27 3.91 6.07 14.47
N LEU A 28 2.78 6.49 15.03
CA LEU A 28 1.71 5.56 15.44
C LEU A 28 1.19 4.74 14.25
N GLY A 29 1.02 5.38 13.10
CA GLY A 29 0.56 4.73 11.87
C GLY A 29 1.42 3.56 11.41
N THR A 30 2.74 3.72 11.44
CA THR A 30 3.68 2.69 10.98
C THR A 30 3.79 1.56 12.00
N LYS A 31 3.72 1.87 13.31
CA LYS A 31 3.66 0.87 14.38
C LYS A 31 2.37 0.04 14.30
N PHE A 32 1.22 0.69 14.15
CA PHE A 32 -0.07 0.01 13.96
C PHE A 32 -0.05 -0.87 12.72
N LEU A 33 0.44 -0.33 11.59
CA LEU A 33 0.56 -1.08 10.34
C LEU A 33 1.45 -2.32 10.50
N LYS A 34 2.57 -2.22 11.23
CA LYS A 34 3.46 -3.36 11.52
C LYS A 34 2.76 -4.42 12.37
N SER A 35 2.04 -4.02 13.42
CA SER A 35 1.31 -4.96 14.29
C SER A 35 0.25 -5.75 13.51
N ILE A 36 -0.53 -5.06 12.67
CA ILE A 36 -1.52 -5.72 11.81
C ILE A 36 -0.85 -6.59 10.76
N ALA A 37 0.26 -6.15 10.15
CA ALA A 37 0.99 -6.94 9.18
C ALA A 37 1.51 -8.25 9.80
N ASN A 38 2.07 -8.19 11.02
CA ASN A 38 2.50 -9.37 11.77
C ASN A 38 1.35 -10.34 12.03
N TYR A 39 0.16 -9.85 12.40
CA TYR A 39 -1.01 -10.69 12.63
C TYR A 39 -1.43 -11.45 11.36
N TYR A 40 -1.42 -10.78 10.20
CA TYR A 40 -1.73 -11.45 8.93
C TYR A 40 -0.63 -12.42 8.48
N ASP A 41 0.63 -12.07 8.70
CA ASP A 41 1.79 -12.94 8.41
C ASP A 41 1.73 -14.25 9.22
N GLN A 42 1.39 -14.17 10.51
CA GLN A 42 1.16 -15.33 11.37
C GLN A 42 -0.02 -16.21 10.90
N ALA A 43 -0.98 -15.61 10.21
CA ALA A 43 -2.12 -16.32 9.61
C ALA A 43 -1.84 -16.80 8.17
N ASP A 44 -0.57 -16.86 7.75
CA ASP A 44 -0.11 -17.26 6.40
C ASP A 44 -0.68 -16.38 5.26
N PHE A 45 -0.94 -15.11 5.55
CA PHE A 45 -1.39 -14.14 4.56
C PHE A 45 -0.34 -13.08 4.26
N ASP A 46 -0.10 -12.87 2.97
CA ASP A 46 0.76 -11.79 2.48
C ASP A 46 0.10 -10.42 2.68
N PHE A 47 0.80 -9.52 3.38
CA PHE A 47 0.26 -8.20 3.67
C PHE A 47 0.84 -7.11 2.74
N ARG A 48 -0.04 -6.38 2.05
CA ARG A 48 0.34 -5.37 1.06
C ARG A 48 -0.27 -4.01 1.34
N ILE A 49 0.51 -2.96 1.16
CA ILE A 49 0.05 -1.57 1.20
C ILE A 49 0.43 -0.83 -0.08
N VAL A 50 -0.49 -0.02 -0.57
CA VAL A 50 -0.27 0.91 -1.68
C VAL A 50 -0.58 2.31 -1.18
N THR A 51 0.36 3.23 -1.33
CA THR A 51 0.23 4.60 -0.80
C THR A 51 0.92 5.61 -1.70
N SER A 52 0.39 6.83 -1.72
CA SER A 52 0.99 8.02 -2.33
C SER A 52 1.48 9.03 -1.29
N ALA A 53 1.27 8.76 0.01
CA ALA A 53 1.67 9.65 1.09
C ALA A 53 3.19 9.59 1.31
N LYS A 54 3.89 10.69 1.01
CA LYS A 54 5.37 10.75 1.02
C LYS A 54 5.98 10.36 2.36
N ASN A 55 5.40 10.82 3.46
CA ASN A 55 5.82 10.48 4.83
C ASN A 55 5.77 8.96 5.08
N LEU A 56 4.68 8.31 4.65
CA LEU A 56 4.53 6.86 4.79
C LEU A 56 5.48 6.11 3.86
N ILE A 57 5.65 6.54 2.61
CA ILE A 57 6.60 5.93 1.66
C ILE A 57 8.02 5.97 2.25
N TYR A 58 8.44 7.13 2.77
CA TYR A 58 9.76 7.28 3.38
C TYR A 58 9.93 6.38 4.62
N ALA A 59 8.93 6.37 5.51
CA ALA A 59 8.98 5.54 6.72
C ALA A 59 9.00 4.03 6.43
N LEU A 60 8.24 3.56 5.43
CA LEU A 60 8.24 2.16 5.01
C LEU A 60 9.55 1.80 4.32
N ASN A 61 10.09 2.68 3.47
CA ASN A 61 11.35 2.42 2.77
C ASN A 61 12.55 2.34 3.73
N LYS A 62 12.54 3.08 4.84
CA LYS A 62 13.56 3.00 5.89
C LYS A 62 13.46 1.71 6.71
N ASN A 63 12.28 1.08 6.74
CA ASN A 63 12.02 -0.08 7.59
C ASN A 63 12.33 -1.39 6.85
N PRO A 64 13.25 -2.24 7.37
CA PRO A 64 13.67 -3.47 6.69
C PRO A 64 12.57 -4.53 6.61
N ASN A 65 11.50 -4.41 7.39
CA ASN A 65 10.33 -5.29 7.33
C ASN A 65 9.40 -4.99 6.13
N TRP A 66 9.71 -3.98 5.32
CA TRP A 66 8.90 -3.60 4.17
C TRP A 66 9.73 -3.65 2.89
N LYS A 67 9.31 -4.48 1.94
CA LYS A 67 9.94 -4.58 0.62
C LYS A 67 9.16 -3.74 -0.38
N LEU A 68 9.83 -2.73 -0.94
CA LEU A 68 9.29 -1.96 -2.06
C LEU A 68 9.11 -2.90 -3.27
N LYS A 69 7.91 -2.97 -3.82
CA LYS A 69 7.56 -3.80 -5.00
C LYS A 69 7.40 -2.97 -6.27
N SER A 70 6.88 -1.75 -6.15
CA SER A 70 6.78 -0.83 -7.28
C SER A 70 6.78 0.61 -6.78
N TYR A 71 7.31 1.51 -7.60
CA TYR A 71 7.25 2.95 -7.39
C TYR A 71 7.05 3.63 -8.74
N GLU A 72 5.81 3.98 -9.04
CA GLU A 72 5.40 4.45 -10.37
C GLU A 72 4.54 5.71 -10.25
N LYS A 73 4.45 6.48 -11.34
CA LYS A 73 3.47 7.55 -11.47
C LYS A 73 2.11 6.96 -11.89
N GLY A 74 1.01 7.61 -11.52
CA GLY A 74 -0.31 7.25 -12.02
C GLY A 74 -0.33 7.20 -13.55
N LYS A 75 -0.88 6.14 -14.13
CA LYS A 75 -0.97 5.99 -15.59
C LYS A 75 -2.35 6.42 -16.06
N THR A 76 -2.41 7.02 -17.25
CA THR A 76 -3.68 7.26 -17.94
C THR A 76 -4.26 5.91 -18.34
N PRO A 77 -5.51 5.60 -17.97
CA PRO A 77 -6.16 4.38 -18.43
C PRO A 77 -6.28 4.35 -19.97
N THR A 78 -5.77 3.30 -20.61
CA THR A 78 -5.69 3.18 -22.09
C THR A 78 -6.82 2.36 -22.72
N GLY A 79 -7.78 1.87 -21.94
CA GLY A 79 -8.87 0.99 -22.43
C GLY A 79 -9.98 1.71 -23.19
N LYS A 80 -10.49 1.09 -24.27
CA LYS A 80 -11.69 1.55 -25.00
C LYS A 80 -12.95 0.97 -24.34
N SER A 81 -13.91 1.85 -24.04
CA SER A 81 -15.20 1.62 -23.35
C SER A 81 -15.16 1.69 -21.80
N ALA A 82 -16.11 2.45 -21.23
CA ALA A 82 -16.35 2.80 -19.81
C ALA A 82 -15.18 3.43 -19.00
N ILE A 83 -13.95 2.95 -19.16
CA ILE A 83 -12.77 3.38 -18.40
C ILE A 83 -12.27 4.78 -18.80
N LYS A 84 -12.61 5.26 -20.01
CA LYS A 84 -12.20 6.58 -20.51
C LYS A 84 -12.76 7.74 -19.66
N GLN A 85 -13.96 7.60 -19.08
CA GLN A 85 -14.51 8.63 -18.18
C GLN A 85 -13.75 8.69 -16.84
N LEU A 86 -13.25 7.56 -16.35
CA LEU A 86 -12.39 7.49 -15.16
C LEU A 86 -11.02 8.12 -15.41
N ALA A 87 -10.54 8.12 -16.66
CA ALA A 87 -9.29 8.78 -17.03
C ALA A 87 -9.29 10.28 -16.71
N LYS A 88 -10.47 10.95 -16.74
CA LYS A 88 -10.62 12.37 -16.37
C LYS A 88 -10.24 12.65 -14.92
N HIS A 89 -10.44 11.69 -14.02
CA HIS A 89 -10.16 11.82 -12.59
C HIS A 89 -8.87 11.09 -12.17
N ALA A 90 -8.12 10.55 -13.14
CA ALA A 90 -6.88 9.85 -12.87
C ALA A 90 -5.79 10.83 -12.40
N ARG A 91 -5.13 10.50 -11.29
CA ARG A 91 -4.03 11.31 -10.75
C ARG A 91 -2.70 10.95 -11.43
N ILE A 92 -2.53 11.37 -12.68
CA ILE A 92 -1.43 10.95 -13.58
C ILE A 92 -0.04 11.30 -13.02
N ASN A 93 0.11 12.47 -12.38
CA ASN A 93 1.42 12.92 -11.90
C ASN A 93 1.75 12.53 -10.45
N VAL A 94 0.88 11.76 -9.80
CA VAL A 94 1.09 11.37 -8.40
C VAL A 94 1.93 10.10 -8.34
N LYS A 95 3.02 10.14 -7.57
CA LYS A 95 3.86 8.99 -7.29
C LYS A 95 3.14 8.05 -6.32
N ILE A 96 3.10 6.77 -6.66
CA ILE A 96 2.43 5.72 -5.91
C ILE A 96 3.46 4.62 -5.65
N ALA A 97 3.65 4.29 -4.38
CA ALA A 97 4.50 3.19 -3.97
C ALA A 97 3.64 2.00 -3.53
N SER A 98 4.10 0.80 -3.86
CA SER A 98 3.58 -0.45 -3.33
C SER A 98 4.64 -1.13 -2.49
N PHE A 99 4.29 -1.50 -1.26
CA PHE A 99 5.14 -2.27 -0.36
C PHE A 99 4.48 -3.60 -0.01
N LEU A 100 5.29 -4.64 0.08
CA LEU A 100 4.92 -5.93 0.65
C LEU A 100 5.61 -6.08 2.00
N PHE A 101 4.88 -6.53 3.01
CA PHE A 101 5.46 -6.88 4.30
C PHE A 101 6.33 -8.12 4.14
N VAL A 102 7.52 -8.09 4.76
CA VAL A 102 8.44 -9.21 4.83
C VAL A 102 8.92 -9.27 6.27
N LYS A 103 8.49 -10.29 7.01
CA LYS A 103 9.05 -10.52 8.33
C LYS A 103 10.55 -10.83 8.14
N LYS A 104 11.38 -10.00 8.76
CA LYS A 104 12.80 -10.29 8.96
C LYS A 104 12.91 -10.62 10.42
N ASP A 105 13.48 -11.79 10.70
CA ASP A 105 13.81 -12.26 12.04
C ASP A 105 14.85 -11.33 12.69
#